data_AF-A0A526U3B0-F1
#
_entry.id   AF-A0A526U3B0-F1
#
_cell.length_a   1.000
_cell.length_b   1.000
_cell.length_c   1.000
_cell.angle_alpha   90.00
_cell.angle_beta   90.00
_cell.angle_gamma   90.00
#
_symmetry.space_group_name_H-M   'P 1'
#
loop_
_entity.id
_entity.type
_entity.pdbx_description
1 polymer ?
#
loop_
_entity_poly.entity_id
_entity_poly.type
_entity_poly.pdbx_seq_one_letter_code
_entity_poly.pdbx_strand_id
1 'polypeptide(L)'
;NFAIQALTTGVLTVYGDGSQSRSWGYVDDTVEGLERYFWRDGVSHRGPLNIGNDHEVSVLRIAEFVRSLVPGSRIEHHPPAPQDPTNRCPDLTLARHV
;
A
#
# COMPACT_ATOMS: atom_id res chain seq x y z
N ASN A 1 -8.69 -2.60 5.09
CA ASN A 1 -8.98 -3.16 6.43
C ASN A 1 -9.31 -2.06 7.44
N PHE A 2 -8.44 -1.07 7.65
CA PHE A 2 -8.69 0.02 8.62
C PHE A 2 -9.98 0.82 8.40
N ALA A 3 -10.34 1.17 7.16
CA ALA A 3 -11.58 1.92 6.90
C ALA A 3 -12.82 1.16 7.40
N ILE A 4 -12.90 -0.14 7.13
CA ILE A 4 -14.00 -1.00 7.60
C ILE A 4 -13.98 -1.08 9.12
N GLN A 5 -12.82 -1.32 9.73
CA GLN A 5 -12.67 -1.37 11.19
C GLN A 5 -13.11 -0.06 11.87
N ALA A 6 -12.68 1.09 11.34
CA ALA A 6 -13.06 2.40 11.85
C ALA A 6 -14.58 2.64 11.80
N LEU A 7 -15.24 2.24 10.70
CA LEU A 7 -16.67 2.43 10.49
C LEU A 7 -17.56 1.42 11.23
N THR A 8 -17.00 0.28 11.64
CA THR A 8 -17.78 -0.82 12.25
C THR A 8 -17.49 -0.98 13.73
N THR A 9 -16.28 -1.39 14.09
CA THR A 9 -15.88 -1.63 15.49
C THR A 9 -15.36 -0.36 16.18
N GLY A 10 -14.91 0.63 15.39
CA GLY A 10 -14.18 1.79 15.88
C GLY A 10 -12.76 1.46 16.38
N VAL A 11 -12.26 0.25 16.13
CA VAL A 11 -10.96 -0.22 16.63
C VAL A 11 -10.07 -0.66 15.46
N LEU A 12 -9.00 0.10 15.21
CA LEU A 12 -8.02 -0.16 14.17
C LEU A 12 -6.90 -1.04 14.73
N THR A 13 -6.73 -2.23 14.16
CA THR A 13 -5.77 -3.22 14.65
C THR A 13 -4.41 -3.07 13.99
N VAL A 14 -3.39 -2.68 14.76
CA VAL A 14 -1.99 -2.61 14.30
C VAL A 14 -1.22 -3.79 14.88
N TYR A 15 -0.56 -4.59 14.04
CA TYR A 15 0.31 -5.68 14.49
C TYR A 15 1.75 -5.18 14.65
N GLY A 16 2.35 -5.42 15.81
CA GLY A 16 3.63 -4.84 16.21
C GLY A 16 3.52 -3.36 16.53
N ASP A 17 4.61 -2.61 16.34
CA ASP A 17 4.65 -1.16 16.53
C ASP A 17 4.09 -0.36 15.34
N GLY A 18 3.81 -1.04 14.22
CA GLY A 18 3.31 -0.41 12.99
C GLY A 18 4.39 0.30 12.18
N SER A 19 5.67 0.12 12.50
CA SER A 19 6.82 0.71 11.79
C SER A 19 7.03 0.11 10.40
N GLN A 20 6.51 -1.09 10.14
CA GLN A 20 6.63 -1.73 8.84
C GLN A 20 5.97 -0.88 7.75
N SER A 21 6.66 -0.75 6.62
CA SER A 21 6.26 0.13 5.53
C SER A 21 5.59 -0.62 4.39
N ARG A 22 4.69 0.06 3.71
CA ARG A 22 4.07 -0.41 2.47
C ARG A 22 4.01 0.77 1.50
N SER A 23 4.11 0.47 0.20
CA SER A 23 3.87 1.47 -0.84
C SER A 23 2.45 1.31 -1.35
N TRP A 24 1.60 2.28 -1.04
CA TRP A 24 0.17 2.25 -1.36
C TRP A 24 -0.06 2.98 -2.69
N GLY A 25 -0.58 2.29 -3.70
CA GLY A 25 -1.01 2.90 -4.96
C GLY A 25 -2.50 3.20 -4.93
N TYR A 26 -2.92 4.29 -5.59
CA TYR A 26 -4.32 4.49 -5.89
C TYR A 26 -4.74 3.56 -7.06
N VAL A 27 -6.00 3.15 -7.05
CA VAL A 27 -6.49 2.15 -8.01
C VAL A 27 -6.43 2.69 -9.44
N ASP A 28 -6.81 3.95 -9.66
CA ASP A 28 -6.82 4.57 -10.98
C ASP A 28 -5.42 4.63 -11.57
N ASP A 29 -4.41 5.02 -10.79
CA ASP A 29 -3.00 5.05 -11.24
C ASP A 29 -2.50 3.66 -11.65
N THR A 30 -2.92 2.62 -10.91
CA THR A 30 -2.51 1.24 -11.20
C THR A 30 -3.17 0.72 -12.48
N VAL A 31 -4.46 1.01 -12.67
CA VAL A 31 -5.19 0.65 -13.90
C VAL A 31 -4.61 1.38 -15.10
N GLU A 32 -4.36 2.68 -14.97
CA GLU A 32 -3.74 3.48 -16.02
C GLU A 32 -2.35 2.92 -16.40
N GLY A 33 -1.52 2.59 -15.41
CA GLY A 33 -0.21 1.97 -15.66
C GLY A 33 -0.30 0.65 -16.42
N LEU A 34 -1.30 -0.18 -16.11
CA LEU A 34 -1.57 -1.44 -16.81
C LEU A 34 -2.04 -1.21 -18.25
N GLU A 35 -2.99 -0.30 -18.47
CA GLU A 35 -3.50 0.02 -19.80
C GLU A 35 -2.41 0.59 -20.71
N ARG A 36 -1.62 1.54 -20.19
CA ARG A 36 -0.50 2.13 -20.93
C ARG A 36 0.52 1.09 -21.36
N TYR A 37 0.82 0.12 -20.51
CA TYR A 37 1.75 -0.95 -20.87
C TYR A 37 1.12 -1.93 -21.89
N PHE A 38 -0.14 -2.32 -21.69
CA PHE A 38 -0.83 -3.28 -22.55
C PHE A 38 -0.97 -2.78 -24.00
N TRP A 39 -1.31 -1.51 -24.18
CA TRP A 39 -1.52 -0.90 -25.50
C TRP A 39 -0.26 -0.32 -26.14
N ARG A 40 0.91 -0.47 -25.52
CA ARG A 40 2.15 0.09 -26.05
C ARG A 40 2.70 -0.75 -27.19
N ASP A 41 2.90 -0.10 -28.33
CA ASP A 41 3.59 -0.71 -29.46
C ASP A 41 5.10 -0.81 -29.21
N GLY A 42 5.73 -1.84 -29.76
CA GLY A 42 7.19 -1.97 -29.78
C GLY A 42 7.83 -2.25 -28.42
N VAL A 43 7.08 -2.75 -27.43
CA VAL A 43 7.65 -3.19 -26.14
C VAL A 43 8.63 -4.33 -26.38
N SER A 44 9.91 -4.05 -26.18
CA SER A 44 11.01 -5.02 -26.33
C SER A 44 11.28 -5.81 -25.05
N HIS A 45 10.85 -5.28 -23.90
CA HIS A 45 11.02 -5.95 -22.61
C HIS A 45 10.17 -7.22 -22.54
N ARG A 46 10.83 -8.34 -22.24
CA ARG A 46 10.20 -9.64 -22.03
C ARG A 46 10.47 -10.06 -20.59
N GLY A 47 9.52 -9.80 -19.70
CA GLY A 47 9.65 -10.15 -18.29
C GLY A 47 8.61 -9.48 -17.40
N PRO A 48 8.66 -9.73 -16.09
CA PRO A 48 7.80 -9.04 -15.14
C PRO A 48 8.10 -7.53 -15.16
N LEU A 49 7.07 -6.74 -14.90
CA LEU A 49 7.14 -5.30 -14.74
C LEU A 49 6.42 -4.94 -13.44
N ASN A 50 7.09 -4.24 -12.54
CA ASN A 50 6.44 -3.69 -11.36
C ASN A 50 5.62 -2.47 -11.76
N ILE A 51 4.36 -2.42 -11.36
CA ILE A 51 3.47 -1.26 -11.51
C ILE A 51 2.94 -0.92 -10.12
N GLY A 52 2.92 0.37 -9.79
CA GLY A 52 2.44 0.85 -8.51
C GLY A 52 3.10 2.16 -8.11
N ASN A 53 3.34 2.30 -6.81
CA ASN A 53 3.93 3.49 -6.19
C ASN A 53 5.19 3.06 -5.43
N ASP A 54 6.25 3.87 -5.46
CA ASP A 54 7.51 3.66 -4.71
C ASP A 54 7.60 4.53 -3.45
N HIS A 55 6.55 5.31 -3.14
CA HIS A 55 6.46 6.05 -1.90
C HIS A 55 5.99 5.18 -0.73
N GLU A 56 6.90 4.92 0.20
CA GLU A 56 6.64 4.13 1.40
C GLU A 56 5.91 4.91 2.49
N VAL A 57 4.94 4.25 3.13
CA VAL A 57 4.22 4.76 4.30
C VAL A 57 4.12 3.65 5.34
N SER A 58 4.39 3.97 6.61
CA SER A 58 4.25 2.99 7.70
C SER A 58 2.80 2.61 7.93
N VAL A 59 2.56 1.38 8.39
CA VAL A 59 1.22 0.90 8.74
C VAL A 59 0.58 1.79 9.81
N LEU A 60 1.36 2.21 10.82
CA LEU A 60 0.89 3.13 11.86
C LEU A 60 0.41 4.45 11.27
N ARG A 61 1.15 5.02 10.30
CA ARG A 61 0.79 6.30 9.69
C ARG A 61 -0.52 6.21 8.91
N ILE A 62 -0.78 5.08 8.25
CA ILE A 62 -2.08 4.85 7.59
C ILE A 62 -3.19 4.70 8.61
N ALA A 63 -2.97 3.99 9.73
CA ALA A 63 -3.96 3.87 10.79
C ALA A 63 -4.32 5.23 11.41
N GLU A 64 -3.33 6.08 11.66
CA GLU A 64 -3.53 7.47 12.12
C GLU A 64 -4.32 8.31 11.12
N PHE A 65 -4.00 8.19 9.82
CA PHE A 65 -4.72 8.88 8.77
C PHE A 65 -6.20 8.45 8.70
N VAL A 66 -6.49 7.15 8.76
CA VAL A 66 -7.88 6.68 8.78
C VAL A 66 -8.60 7.15 10.05
N ARG A 67 -7.92 7.11 11.21
CA ARG A 67 -8.47 7.59 12.48
C ARG A 67 -8.82 9.08 12.43
N SER A 68 -8.04 9.91 11.75
CA SER A 68 -8.34 11.34 11.62
C SER A 68 -9.59 11.62 10.77
N LEU A 69 -9.91 10.72 9.82
CA LEU A 69 -11.10 10.80 8.99
C LEU A 69 -12.36 10.24 9.66
N VAL A 70 -12.21 9.36 10.66
CA VAL A 70 -13.33 8.75 11.40
C VAL A 70 -13.18 9.03 12.91
N PRO A 71 -13.66 10.19 13.38
CA PRO A 71 -13.58 10.58 14.79
C PRO A 71 -14.22 9.54 15.72
N GLY A 72 -13.59 9.31 16.87
CA GLY A 72 -14.04 8.31 17.87
C GLY A 72 -13.42 6.92 17.70
N SER A 73 -12.74 6.67 16.57
CA SER A 73 -11.96 5.45 16.39
C SER A 73 -10.64 5.48 17.17
N ARG A 74 -10.17 4.31 17.61
CA ARG A 74 -8.91 4.12 18.37
C ARG A 74 -8.02 3.07 17.72
N ILE A 75 -6.71 3.17 17.98
CA ILE A 75 -5.71 2.21 17.50
C ILE A 75 -5.38 1.27 18.65
N GLU A 76 -5.39 -0.05 18.38
CA GLU A 76 -4.97 -1.09 19.32
C GLU A 76 -3.82 -1.90 18.73
N HIS A 77 -2.78 -2.09 19.54
CA HIS A 77 -1.59 -2.85 19.16
C HIS A 77 -1.74 -4.32 19.56
N HIS A 78 -1.41 -5.21 18.64
CA HIS A 78 -1.36 -6.65 18.83
C HIS A 78 0.07 -7.17 18.62
N PRO A 79 0.40 -8.38 19.09
CA PRO A 79 1.68 -9.00 18.81
C PRO A 79 2.00 -9.01 17.30
N PRO A 80 3.28 -8.87 16.89
CA PRO A 80 3.65 -8.90 15.48
C PRO A 80 3.15 -10.17 14.76
N ALA A 81 2.69 -10.01 13.53
CA ALA A 81 2.33 -11.15 12.70
C ALA A 81 3.61 -11.96 12.35
N PRO A 82 3.61 -13.29 12.50
CA PRO A 82 4.74 -14.12 12.08
C PRO A 82 5.06 -13.88 10.60
N GLN A 83 6.33 -13.66 10.28
CA GLN A 83 6.82 -13.47 8.90
C GLN A 83 6.26 -12.23 8.18
N ASP A 84 5.78 -11.22 8.91
CA ASP A 84 5.38 -9.95 8.28
C ASP A 84 6.62 -9.22 7.71
N PRO A 85 6.66 -8.89 6.41
CA PRO A 85 7.77 -8.15 5.84
C PRO A 85 7.91 -6.76 6.49
N THR A 86 9.14 -6.38 6.79
CA THR A 86 9.49 -5.05 7.33
C THR A 86 9.12 -3.93 6.36
N ASN A 87 9.24 -4.18 5.05
CA ASN A 87 8.92 -3.21 4.02
C ASN A 87 8.39 -3.87 2.75
N ARG A 88 7.66 -3.08 1.95
CA ARG A 88 7.23 -3.45 0.59
C ARG A 88 7.25 -2.20 -0.29
N CYS A 89 8.29 -2.09 -1.10
CA CYS A 89 8.50 -1.01 -2.04
C CYS A 89 8.91 -1.58 -3.41
N PRO A 90 8.10 -1.40 -4.47
CA PRO A 90 8.46 -1.86 -5.80
C PRO A 90 9.56 -0.98 -6.41
N ASP A 91 10.54 -1.60 -7.05
CA ASP A 91 11.44 -0.86 -7.95
C ASP A 91 10.70 -0.56 -9.26
N LEU A 92 10.46 0.73 -9.52
CA LEU A 92 9.75 1.24 -10.69
C LEU A 92 10.70 1.73 -11.79
N THR A 93 12.01 1.51 -11.67
CA THR A 93 13.01 1.95 -12.65
C THR A 93 12.63 1.48 -14.05
N LEU A 94 12.22 0.22 -14.19
CA LEU A 94 11.84 -0.33 -15.48
C LEU A 94 10.56 0.29 -16.04
N ALA A 95 9.52 0.49 -15.22
CA ALA A 95 8.23 1.05 -15.64
C ALA A 95 8.32 2.50 -16.13
N ARG A 96 9.37 3.23 -15.73
CA ARG A 96 9.63 4.60 -16.22
C ARG A 96 10.26 4.66 -17.61
N HIS A 97 10.87 3.56 -18.07
CA HIS A 97 11.60 3.49 -19.34
C HIS A 97 10.91 2.61 -20.38
N VAL A 98 10.21 1.57 -19.91
CA VAL A 98 9.38 0.68 -20.73
C VAL A 98 8.07 1.33 -21.07
#